data_AF-A0A250VQR5-F1
#
_entry.id   AF-A0A250VQR5-F1
#
_cell.length_a   1.000
_cell.length_b   1.000
_cell.length_c   1.000
_cell.angle_alpha   90.00
_cell.angle_beta   90.00
_cell.angle_gamma   90.00
#
_symmetry.space_group_name_H-M   'P 1'
#
loop_
_entity.id
_entity.type
_entity.pdbx_description
1 polymer ?
#
loop_
_entity_poly.entity_id
_entity_poly.type
_entity_poly.pdbx_seq_one_letter_code
_entity_poly.pdbx_strand_id
1 'polypeptide(L)' 'MLSVVNADGSTESGSLIDEIVREGARRMLAAALEAEVNQYVAELASETDGDGRRLVVRNSYHQPRTVVTAAGPV' A
#
# COMPACT_ATOMS: atom_id res chain seq x y z
N MET A 1 21.35 15.60 10.27
CA MET A 1 20.76 14.84 9.15
C MET A 1 21.94 14.30 8.34
N LEU A 2 22.08 12.98 8.16
CA LEU A 2 23.16 12.45 7.31
C LEU A 2 22.74 12.59 5.84
N SER A 3 23.52 13.31 5.05
CA SER A 3 23.33 13.41 3.60
C SER A 3 24.40 12.60 2.89
N VAL A 4 24.00 11.76 1.92
CA VAL A 4 24.93 11.11 1.00
C VAL A 4 25.41 12.18 0.03
N VAL A 5 26.73 12.41 0.00
CA VAL A 5 27.37 13.36 -0.89
C VAL A 5 28.00 12.54 -2.02
N ASN A 6 27.65 12.87 -3.26
CA ASN A 6 28.27 12.28 -4.43
C ASN A 6 29.76 12.66 -4.50
N ALA A 7 30.54 11.92 -5.29
CA ALA A 7 31.98 12.18 -5.44
C ALA A 7 32.29 13.61 -5.95
N ASP A 8 31.32 14.27 -6.59
CA ASP A 8 31.40 15.65 -7.09
C ASP A 8 30.87 16.70 -6.11
N GLY A 9 30.52 16.32 -4.88
CA GLY A 9 30.00 17.25 -3.86
C GLY A 9 28.51 17.59 -4.03
N SER A 10 27.83 17.04 -5.03
CA SER A 10 26.38 17.23 -5.19
C SER A 10 25.60 16.33 -4.23
N THR A 11 24.44 16.82 -3.79
CA THR A 11 23.41 16.00 -3.14
C THR A 11 22.24 15.89 -4.10
N GLU A 12 21.97 14.69 -4.60
CA GLU A 12 20.73 14.37 -5.30
C GLU A 12 19.56 14.88 -4.45
N SER A 13 18.64 15.62 -5.06
CA SER A 13 17.45 16.14 -4.35
C SER A 13 16.50 14.98 -4.05
N GLY A 14 16.77 14.29 -2.94
CA GLY A 14 16.14 13.04 -2.52
C GLY A 14 17.20 11.94 -2.39
N SER A 15 17.49 11.51 -1.17
CA SER A 15 18.42 10.40 -0.96
C SER A 15 17.85 9.14 -1.64
N LEU A 16 18.67 8.35 -2.35
CA LEU A 16 18.31 7.04 -2.90
C LEU A 16 17.60 6.16 -1.86
N ILE A 17 18.00 6.28 -0.58
CA ILE A 17 17.40 5.57 0.53
C ILE A 17 15.94 5.99 0.76
N ASP A 18 15.61 7.27 0.62
CA ASP A 18 14.24 7.77 0.81
C ASP A 18 13.32 7.25 -0.31
N GLU A 19 13.83 7.11 -1.53
CA GLU A 19 13.09 6.50 -2.64
C GLU A 19 12.79 5.03 -2.37
N ILE A 20 13.80 4.26 -1.93
CA ILE A 20 13.64 2.85 -1.56
C ILE A 20 12.62 2.70 -0.42
N VAL A 21 12.67 3.57 0.59
CA VAL A 21 11.73 3.56 1.71
C VAL A 21 10.31 3.90 1.24
N ARG A 22 10.13 4.89 0.37
CA ARG A 22 8.83 5.27 -0.19
C ARG A 22 8.22 4.14 -1.03
N GLU A 23 9.02 3.51 -1.89
CA GLU A 23 8.56 2.39 -2.72
C GLU A 23 8.26 1.15 -1.87
N GLY A 24 9.09 0.85 -0.88
CA GLY A 24 8.86 -0.22 0.07
C GLY A 24 7.56 -0.03 0.86
N ALA A 25 7.31 1.19 1.35
CA ALA A 25 6.07 1.54 2.05
C ALA A 25 4.84 1.37 1.15
N ARG A 26 4.91 1.83 -0.11
CA ARG A 26 3.81 1.67 -1.08
C ARG A 26 3.49 0.19 -1.31
N ARG A 27 4.50 -0.65 -1.56
CA ARG A 27 4.32 -2.09 -1.80
C ARG A 27 3.76 -2.81 -0.57
N MET A 28 4.28 -2.47 0.61
CA MET A 28 3.84 -3.05 1.88
C MET A 28 2.37 -2.73 2.15
N LEU A 29 1.96 -1.46 1.99
CA LEU A 29 0.57 -1.05 2.16
C LEU A 29 -0.37 -1.73 1.17
N ALA A 30 0.03 -1.82 -0.10
CA ALA A 30 -0.75 -2.53 -1.11
C ALA A 30 -0.91 -4.01 -0.75
N ALA A 31 0.18 -4.70 -0.42
CA ALA A 31 0.15 -6.11 -0.05
C ALA A 31 -0.67 -6.38 1.23
N ALA A 32 -0.55 -5.51 2.24
CA ALA A 32 -1.31 -5.62 3.48
C ALA A 32 -2.82 -5.44 3.23
N LEU A 33 -3.21 -4.43 2.44
CA LEU A 33 -4.61 -4.19 2.11
C LEU A 33 -5.20 -5.35 1.30
N GLU A 34 -4.45 -5.89 0.34
CA GLU A 34 -4.86 -7.09 -0.39
C GLU A 34 -5.10 -8.29 0.54
N ALA A 35 -4.16 -8.54 1.46
CA ALA A 35 -4.28 -9.63 2.41
C ALA A 35 -5.50 -9.45 3.33
N GLU A 36 -5.72 -8.25 3.86
CA GLU A 36 -6.84 -7.94 4.74
C GLU A 36 -8.19 -8.11 4.04
N VAL A 37 -8.34 -7.57 2.83
CA VAL A 37 -9.57 -7.71 2.04
C VAL A 37 -9.83 -9.18 1.70
N ASN A 38 -8.80 -9.92 1.29
CA ASN A 38 -8.95 -11.34 0.96
C ASN A 38 -9.34 -12.17 2.18
N GLN A 39 -8.72 -11.91 3.34
CA GLN A 39 -9.07 -12.56 4.59
C GLN A 39 -10.52 -12.27 4.98
N TYR A 40 -10.93 -11.00 4.98
CA TYR A 40 -12.30 -10.60 5.33
C TYR A 40 -13.34 -11.25 4.41
N VAL A 41 -13.10 -11.23 3.10
CA VAL A 41 -13.99 -11.89 2.13
C VAL A 41 -14.01 -13.41 2.33
N ALA A 42 -12.90 -14.05 2.68
CA ALA A 42 -12.87 -15.49 2.93
C ALA A 42 -13.62 -15.89 4.20
N GLU A 43 -13.44 -15.13 5.29
CA GLU A 43 -14.11 -15.37 6.58
C GLU A 43 -15.64 -15.32 6.46
N LEU A 44 -16.18 -14.41 5.63
CA LEU A 44 -17.61 -14.25 5.40
C LEU A 44 -18.12 -14.97 4.15
N ALA A 45 -17.38 -15.95 3.62
CA ALA A 45 -17.77 -16.63 2.39
C ALA A 45 -19.04 -17.49 2.52
N SER A 46 -19.33 -18.00 3.71
CA SER A 46 -20.52 -18.80 4.01
C SER A 46 -21.77 -17.96 4.30
N GLU A 47 -21.62 -16.65 4.52
CA GLU A 47 -22.74 -15.76 4.81
C GLU A 47 -23.48 -15.42 3.52
N THR A 48 -24.66 -16.01 3.34
CA THR A 48 -25.50 -15.84 2.16
C THR A 48 -26.90 -15.33 2.50
N ASP A 49 -27.52 -14.62 1.56
CA ASP A 49 -28.95 -14.30 1.63
C ASP A 49 -29.83 -15.53 1.35
N GLY A 50 -31.16 -15.32 1.35
CA GLY A 50 -32.14 -16.37 1.07
C GLY A 50 -32.09 -16.93 -0.36
N ASP A 51 -31.46 -16.22 -1.30
CA ASP A 51 -31.25 -16.64 -2.68
C ASP A 51 -29.88 -17.32 -2.90
N GLY A 52 -29.11 -17.52 -1.82
CA GLY A 52 -27.78 -18.14 -1.84
C GLY A 52 -26.67 -17.21 -2.35
N ARG A 53 -26.90 -15.89 -2.41
CA ARG A 53 -25.88 -14.92 -2.81
C ARG A 53 -25.07 -14.50 -1.60
N ARG A 54 -23.76 -14.39 -1.77
CA ARG A 54 -22.85 -13.93 -0.71
C ARG A 54 -23.19 -12.51 -0.29
N LEU A 55 -23.28 -12.29 1.03
CA LEU A 55 -23.55 -10.98 1.60
C LEU A 55 -22.35 -10.02 1.49
N VAL A 56 -21.14 -10.56 1.48
CA VAL A 56 -19.89 -9.81 1.33
C VAL A 56 -19.13 -10.26 0.09
N VAL A 57 -18.85 -9.31 -0.80
CA VAL A 57 -18.05 -9.51 -2.00
C VAL A 57 -17.03 -8.38 -2.15
N ARG A 58 -15.95 -8.66 -2.89
CA ARG A 58 -14.93 -7.64 -3.17
C ARG A 58 -15.44 -6.64 -4.21
N ASN A 59 -15.42 -5.35 -3.87
CA ASN A 59 -15.79 -4.27 -4.78
C ASN A 59 -14.59 -3.74 -5.58
N SER A 60 -13.96 -4.61 -6.37
CA SER A 60 -12.81 -4.27 -7.24
C SER A 60 -11.79 -3.35 -6.55
N TYR A 61 -11.35 -2.28 -7.22
CA TYR A 61 -10.43 -1.26 -6.69
C TYR A 61 -11.05 0.12 -6.87
N HIS A 62 -10.85 0.98 -5.88
CA HIS A 62 -11.18 2.41 -5.99
C HIS A 62 -10.11 3.14 -6.82
N GLN A 63 -10.44 4.33 -7.32
CA GLN A 63 -9.48 5.24 -7.94
C GLN A 63 -8.25 5.45 -7.02
N PRO A 64 -7.01 5.42 -7.58
CA PRO A 64 -5.80 5.69 -6.83
C PRO A 64 -5.83 7.04 -6.12
N ARG A 65 -5.24 7.09 -4.93
CA ARG A 65 -5.10 8.29 -4.11
C ARG A 65 -3.77 8.28 -3.39
N THR A 66 -3.21 9.46 -3.16
CA THR A 66 -1.99 9.61 -2.37
C THR A 66 -2.31 9.50 -0.88
N VAL A 67 -1.50 8.76 -0.15
CA VAL A 67 -1.59 8.62 1.31
C VAL A 67 -0.33 9.20 1.94
N VAL A 68 -0.48 10.05 2.94
CA VAL A 68 0.66 10.59 3.70
C VAL A 68 1.06 9.57 4.76
N THR A 69 2.32 9.13 4.70
CA THR A 69 2.93 8.21 5.67
C THR A 69 4.17 8.83 6.28
N ALA A 70 4.81 8.13 7.23
CA ALA A 70 6.12 8.53 7.75
C ALA A 70 7.22 8.53 6.66
N ALA A 71 7.06 7.73 5.61
CA ALA A 71 7.92 7.76 4.42
C ALA A 71 7.58 8.92 3.46
N GLY A 72 6.65 9.80 3.86
CA GLY A 72 6.07 10.86 3.04
C GLY A 72 4.88 10.38 2.20
N PRO A 73 4.47 11.16 1.18
CA PRO A 73 3.36 10.81 0.30
C PRO A 73 3.68 9.55 -0.55
N VAL A 74 2.79 8.56 -0.54
CA VAL A 74 2.85 7.32 -1.34
C VAL A 74 1.61 7.09 -2.17
#